data_AF-W0SCE0-F1
#
_entry.id   AF-W0SCE0-F1
#
_cell.length_a   1.000
_cell.length_b   1.000
_cell.length_c   1.000
_cell.angle_alpha   90.00
_cell.angle_beta   90.00
_cell.angle_gamma   90.00
#
_symmetry.space_group_name_H-M   'P 1'
#
loop_
_entity.id
_entity.type
_entity.pdbx_description
1 polymer ?
#
loop_
_entity_poly.entity_id
_entity_poly.type
_entity_poly.pdbx_seq_one_letter_code
_entity_poly.pdbx_strand_id
1 'polypeptide(L)' 'MVNTLLLAFALMLVIEGLLPFLAPRVWRETFRRVTELTDGQVRFIGLSSMVVGVVLLTVFR' A
#
# COMPACT_ATOMS: atom_id res chain seq x y z
N MET A 1 10.38 0.42 -21.12
CA MET A 1 10.39 1.13 -19.83
C MET A 1 9.05 1.79 -19.52
N VAL A 2 8.53 2.69 -20.38
CA VAL A 2 7.21 3.32 -20.17
C VAL A 2 6.07 2.30 -20.03
N ASN A 3 6.07 1.23 -20.84
CA ASN A 3 5.04 0.18 -20.77
C ASN A 3 5.01 -0.56 -19.43
N THR A 4 6.18 -0.87 -18.86
CA THR A 4 6.29 -1.56 -17.57
C THR A 4 5.87 -0.65 -16.42
N LEU A 5 6.21 0.65 -16.50
CA LEU A 5 5.82 1.64 -15.50
C LEU A 5 4.31 1.87 -15.50
N LEU A 6 3.70 2.01 -16.69
CA LEU A 6 2.25 2.12 -16.83
C LEU A 6 1.53 0.85 -16.33
N LEU A 7 2.09 -0.34 -16.59
CA LEU A 7 1.54 -1.59 -16.08
C LEU A 7 1.62 -1.66 -14.55
N ALA A 8 2.78 -1.36 -13.96
CA ALA A 8 2.96 -1.35 -12.51
C ALA A 8 2.01 -0.33 -11.84
N PHE A 9 1.84 0.84 -12.45
CA PHE A 9 0.91 1.87 -11.98
C PHE A 9 -0.55 1.41 -12.10
N ALA A 10 -0.95 0.78 -13.21
CA ALA A 10 -2.28 0.21 -13.37
C ALA A 10 -2.57 -0.86 -12.31
N LEU A 11 -1.62 -1.76 -12.03
CA LEU A 11 -1.77 -2.78 -11.00
C LEU A 11 -1.88 -2.17 -9.60
N MET A 12 -1.08 -1.14 -9.28
CA MET A 12 -1.21 -0.39 -8.03
C MET A 12 -2.64 0.14 -7.84
N LEU A 13 -3.20 0.81 -8.87
CA LEU A 13 -4.56 1.36 -8.81
C LEU A 13 -5.62 0.27 -8.62
N VAL A 14 -5.48 -0.86 -9.32
CA VAL A 14 -6.39 -2.00 -9.17
C VAL A 14 -6.35 -2.56 -7.74
N ILE A 15 -5.16 -2.75 -7.17
CA ILE A 15 -4.99 -3.28 -5.82
C ILE A 15 -5.54 -2.30 -4.78
N GLU A 16 -5.26 -1.01 -4.93
CA GLU A 16 -5.75 0.03 -4.00
C GLU A 16 -7.27 0.18 -4.06
N GLY A 17 -7.90 0.01 -5.23
CA GLY A 17 -9.35 0.04 -5.40
C GLY A 17 -10.07 -1.24 -4.93
N LEU A 18 -9.38 -2.37 -4.79
CA LEU A 18 -9.99 -3.67 -4.52
C LEU A 18 -10.65 -3.72 -3.13
N LEU A 19 -9.93 -3.27 -2.10
CA LEU A 19 -10.39 -3.23 -0.70
C LEU A 19 -11.65 -2.36 -0.49
N PRO A 20 -11.68 -1.08 -0.94
CA PRO A 20 -12.87 -0.25 -0.81
C PRO A 20 -14.05 -0.79 -1.64
N PHE A 21 -13.80 -1.46 -2.77
CA PHE A 21 -14.85 -2.04 -3.60
C PHE A 21 -15.49 -3.29 -2.98
N LEU A 22 -14.67 -4.25 -2.52
CA LEU A 22 -15.16 -5.52 -1.96
C LEU A 22 -15.64 -5.38 -0.51
N ALA A 23 -14.95 -4.59 0.31
CA ALA A 23 -15.19 -4.51 1.75
C ALA A 23 -15.18 -3.05 2.27
N PRO A 24 -16.12 -2.20 1.83
CA PRO A 24 -16.11 -0.77 2.16
C PRO A 24 -16.23 -0.47 3.67
N ARG A 25 -16.87 -1.35 4.44
CA ARG A 25 -16.98 -1.21 5.91
C ARG A 25 -15.63 -1.41 6.59
N VAL A 26 -14.94 -2.50 6.26
CA VAL A 26 -13.60 -2.83 6.79
C VAL A 26 -12.62 -1.74 6.40
N TRP A 27 -12.67 -1.28 5.15
CA TRP A 27 -11.83 -0.18 4.68
C TRP A 27 -11.98 1.09 5.51
N ARG A 28 -13.23 1.55 5.75
CA ARG A 28 -13.49 2.74 6.57
C ARG A 28 -13.01 2.56 8.02
N GLU A 29 -13.21 1.39 8.59
CA GLU A 29 -12.79 1.10 9.96
C GLU A 29 -11.26 1.10 10.10
N THR A 30 -10.56 0.45 9.16
CA THR A 30 -9.08 0.48 9.10
C THR A 30 -8.58 1.91 8.96
N PHE A 31 -9.16 2.71 8.07
CA PHE A 31 -8.77 4.10 7.92
C PHE A 31 -8.95 4.91 9.19
N ARG A 32 -10.08 4.76 9.88
CA ARG A 32 -10.33 5.44 11.15
C ARG A 32 -9.29 5.05 12.19
N ARG A 33 -8.95 3.76 12.30
CA ARG A 33 -7.89 3.31 13.20
C ARG A 33 -6.53 3.91 12.83
N VAL A 34 -6.22 4.03 11.55
CA VAL A 34 -4.98 4.67 11.07
C VAL A 34 -4.93 6.15 11.46
N THR A 35 -6.05 6.88 11.39
CA THR A 35 -6.09 8.29 11.81
C THR A 35 -5.96 8.49 13.33
N GLU A 36 -6.21 7.45 14.12
CA GLU A 36 -6.03 7.47 15.58
C GLU A 36 -4.59 7.12 16.00
N LEU A 37 -3.73 6.68 15.05
CA LEU A 37 -2.32 6.40 15.31
C LEU A 37 -1.51 7.70 15.45
N THR A 38 -0.46 7.64 16.25
CA THR A 38 0.54 8.72 16.33
C THR A 38 1.37 8.80 15.06
N ASP A 39 1.91 9.99 14.75
CA ASP A 39 2.79 10.20 13.60
C ASP A 39 3.96 9.21 13.55
N GLY A 40 4.52 8.86 14.71
CA GLY A 40 5.59 7.87 14.82
C GLY A 40 5.18 6.47 14.35
N GLN A 41 3.97 6.04 14.69
CA GLN A 41 3.44 4.73 14.29
C GLN A 41 3.14 4.69 12.79
N VAL A 42 2.52 5.74 12.23
CA VAL A 42 2.26 5.83 10.78
C VAL A 42 3.58 5.81 10.00
N ARG A 43 4.59 6.54 10.45
CA ARG A 43 5.93 6.54 9.84
C ARG A 43 6.60 5.18 9.93
N PHE A 44 6.45 4.46 11.05
CA PHE A 44 7.00 3.11 11.18
C PHE A 44 6.32 2.11 10.24
N ILE A 45 4.99 2.16 10.12
CA ILE A 45 4.25 1.33 9.15
C ILE A 45 4.77 1.61 7.73
N GLY A 46 4.89 2.89 7.35
CA GLY A 46 5.46 3.29 6.06
C GLY A 46 6.91 2.83 5.85
N LEU A 47 7.75 2.91 6.89
CA LEU A 47 9.12 2.41 6.83
C LEU A 47 9.16 0.89 6.60
N SER A 48 8.33 0.14 7.33
CA SER A 48 8.26 -1.31 7.19
C SER A 48 7.82 -1.73 5.79
N SER A 49 6.84 -1.05 5.20
CA SER A 49 6.37 -1.36 3.84
C SER A 49 7.43 -1.01 2.79
N MET A 50 8.15 0.11 2.95
CA MET A 50 9.27 0.47 2.08
C MET A 50 10.40 -0.56 2.14
N VAL A 51 10.79 -1.01 3.35
CA VAL A 51 11.83 -2.02 3.53
C VAL A 51 11.43 -3.34 2.87
N VAL A 52 10.20 -3.80 3.08
CA VAL A 52 9.69 -5.01 2.42
C VAL A 52 9.72 -4.84 0.89
N GLY A 53 9.29 -3.70 0.37
CA GLY A 53 9.35 -3.41 -1.07
C GLY A 53 10.77 -3.45 -1.64
N VAL A 54 11.75 -2.88 -0.93
CA VAL A 54 13.17 -2.94 -1.31
C VAL A 54 13.69 -4.37 -1.29
N VAL A 55 13.39 -5.14 -0.22
CA VAL A 55 13.81 -6.54 -0.11
C VAL A 55 13.24 -7.38 -1.26
N LEU A 56 11.95 -7.25 -1.55
CA LEU A 56 11.33 -7.93 -2.69
C LEU A 56 11.98 -7.52 -4.01
N LEU A 57 12.22 -6.22 -4.22
CA LEU A 57 12.89 -5.75 -5.41
C LEU A 57 14.30 -6.32 -5.52
N THR A 58 15.08 -6.41 -4.44
CA THR A 58 16.45 -6.96 -4.48
C THR A 58 16.48 -8.47 -4.66
N VAL A 59 15.48 -9.22 -4.16
CA VAL A 59 15.44 -10.69 -4.27
C VAL A 59 14.91 -11.17 -5.63
N PHE A 60 13.93 -10.45 -6.20
CA PHE A 60 13.23 -10.87 -7.44
C PHE A 60 13.69 -10.15 -8.70
N ARG A 61 14.54 -9.13 -8.57
CA ARG A 61 15.19 -8.46 -9.70
C ARG A 61 16.53 -9.14 -10.01
#